data_AF-A0A196SQ12-F1
#
_entry.id   AF-A0A196SQ12-F1
#
_cell.length_a   1.000
_cell.length_b   1.000
_cell.length_c   1.000
_cell.angle_alpha   90.00
_cell.angle_beta   90.00
_cell.angle_gamma   90.00
#
_symmetry.space_group_name_H-M   'P 1'
#
loop_
_entity.id
_entity.type
_entity.pdbx_description
1 polymer ?
#
loop_
_entity_poly.entity_id
_entity_poly.type
_entity_poly.pdbx_seq_one_letter_code
_entity_poly.pdbx_strand_id
1 'polypeptide(L)'
;MFVASIQSSISRAPAWIQAVGLRGCVCRLSTSSYPELIKDNEWNNITPTIAKKVGMNIYQQPLNPICILKKTILKYFAKEYGNEFKVFEGISPVVTTTQAFDNLLIPKDHVTRRKSDTYFVDATHVLRPHTSAHQVDCLSKGADSFIVVGDCYRRDEVNMTHYPVFTQMEVVRTLPRNSSPQTIIDDLKKVTDGLIHYLLGNVNYRWIDAYFPFTDPSLEVEVFRDGKWMELLGCGAIQPQVYANANRPEDCGWAVGFGLDRLAMSLFKIPDIRLFWLTDKRFLSQFESCVDGVEIGKEVPVFHPLSKFPSCYKDVSFFLPEGMDKEHFCFNDMYEIVRNESGDLVEDIELIDSFFNKKKNRQSLCYRIHYRSHERNLLNSEIDEIQMRIRGEFAQKLGVTLR
;
A
#
# COMPACT_ATOMS: atom_id res chain seq x y z
N MET A 1 1.11 18.64 23.35
CA MET A 1 0.18 19.60 22.72
C MET A 1 0.81 20.06 21.42
N PHE A 2 0.53 19.37 20.32
CA PHE A 2 0.98 19.78 18.98
C PHE A 2 -0.25 19.88 18.11
N VAL A 3 -0.82 21.08 18.03
CA VAL A 3 -1.76 21.46 16.98
C VAL A 3 -0.89 22.03 15.87
N ALA A 4 -0.63 21.25 14.83
CA ALA A 4 -0.04 21.80 13.61
C ALA A 4 -1.08 22.77 13.01
N SER A 5 -0.81 24.08 13.06
CA SER A 5 -1.66 25.06 12.42
C SER A 5 -1.59 24.87 10.91
N ILE A 6 -2.72 24.51 10.30
CA ILE A 6 -2.86 24.44 8.85
C ILE A 6 -2.96 25.88 8.33
N GLN A 7 -1.87 26.43 7.80
CA GLN A 7 -1.95 27.58 6.92
C GLN A 7 -2.32 27.07 5.51
N SER A 8 -3.50 27.44 5.02
CA SER A 8 -3.92 27.20 3.64
C SER A 8 -3.12 28.13 2.71
N SER A 9 -1.91 27.75 2.31
CA SER A 9 -1.26 28.40 1.18
C SER A 9 -1.83 27.82 -0.12
N ILE A 10 -2.59 28.63 -0.87
CA ILE A 10 -3.04 28.28 -2.23
C ILE A 10 -1.80 28.28 -3.13
N SER A 11 -1.09 27.15 -3.22
CA SER A 11 -0.10 26.95 -4.27
C SER A 11 -0.82 26.69 -5.59
N ARG A 12 -0.40 27.33 -6.69
CA ARG A 12 -0.97 27.11 -8.04
C ARG A 12 -1.03 25.60 -8.34
N ALA A 13 -2.20 25.12 -8.75
CA ALA A 13 -2.39 23.74 -9.15
C ALA A 13 -1.46 23.39 -10.34
N PRO A 14 -0.80 22.21 -10.34
CA PRO A 14 0.00 21.71 -11.45
C PRO A 14 -0.71 21.84 -12.81
N ALA A 15 0.07 22.07 -13.88
CA ALA A 15 -0.47 22.28 -15.25
C ALA A 15 -1.43 21.17 -15.72
N TRP A 16 -1.22 19.90 -15.31
CA TRP A 16 -2.13 18.81 -15.66
C TRP A 16 -3.49 18.89 -14.93
N ILE A 17 -3.54 19.43 -13.71
CA ILE A 17 -4.81 19.71 -12.99
C ILE A 17 -5.57 20.84 -13.67
N GLN A 18 -4.86 21.82 -14.25
CA GLN A 18 -5.46 22.87 -15.06
C GLN A 18 -6.03 22.33 -16.39
N ALA A 19 -5.36 21.34 -16.99
CA ALA A 19 -5.81 20.66 -18.20
C ALA A 19 -7.02 19.72 -18.00
N VAL A 20 -7.22 19.18 -16.78
CA VAL A 20 -8.32 18.23 -16.45
C VAL A 20 -9.54 18.95 -15.81
N GLY A 21 -9.51 20.28 -15.69
CA GLY A 21 -10.68 21.06 -15.22
C GLY A 21 -10.91 21.07 -13.70
N LEU A 22 -10.05 20.42 -12.91
CA LEU A 22 -10.12 20.33 -11.44
C LEU A 22 -9.59 21.61 -10.75
N ARG A 23 -10.06 22.80 -11.17
CA ARG A 23 -9.64 24.08 -10.54
C ARG A 23 -10.07 24.10 -9.06
N GLY A 24 -9.09 24.19 -8.15
CA GLY A 24 -9.32 24.35 -6.71
C GLY A 24 -9.57 23.06 -5.91
N CYS A 25 -9.56 21.87 -6.53
CA CYS A 25 -9.93 20.61 -5.87
C CYS A 25 -8.76 19.85 -5.22
N VAL A 26 -7.51 20.27 -5.41
CA VAL A 26 -6.33 19.58 -4.82
C VAL A 26 -5.81 20.36 -3.64
N CYS A 27 -6.05 19.83 -2.43
CA CYS A 27 -5.47 20.37 -1.21
C CYS A 27 -4.09 19.76 -0.99
N ARG A 28 -3.02 20.54 -1.16
CA ARG A 28 -1.67 20.17 -0.74
C ARG A 28 -1.44 20.67 0.69
N LEU A 29 -1.21 19.77 1.63
CA LEU A 29 -0.77 20.13 2.97
C LEU A 29 0.77 20.14 2.99
N SER A 30 1.35 21.36 2.94
CA SER A 30 2.72 21.83 3.22
C SER A 30 3.96 21.00 2.82
N THR A 31 5.08 21.69 2.63
CA THR A 31 6.45 21.14 2.57
C THR A 31 6.79 20.33 3.83
N SER A 32 6.65 19.02 3.79
CA SER A 32 6.81 18.15 4.96
C SER A 32 8.28 17.95 5.32
N SER A 33 8.74 18.59 6.40
CA SER A 33 9.77 17.97 7.23
C SER A 33 9.08 16.83 7.99
N TYR A 34 9.36 15.58 7.64
CA TYR A 34 8.86 14.45 8.41
C TYR A 34 9.50 14.47 9.81
N PRO A 35 8.78 14.05 10.86
CA PRO A 35 9.40 13.86 12.17
C PRO A 35 10.53 12.82 12.06
N GLU A 36 11.44 12.82 13.03
CA GLU A 36 12.44 11.76 13.15
C GLU A 36 11.74 10.39 13.21
N LEU A 37 11.95 9.59 12.16
CA LEU A 37 11.24 8.32 11.96
C LEU A 37 11.89 7.16 12.71
N ILE A 38 13.22 7.21 12.87
CA ILE A 38 14.00 6.20 13.57
C ILE A 38 14.31 6.78 14.94
N LYS A 39 13.68 6.22 15.96
CA LYS A 39 13.80 6.68 17.34
C LYS A 39 14.34 5.53 18.19
N ASP A 40 15.17 5.86 19.17
CA ASP A 40 15.60 4.90 20.18
C ASP A 40 14.48 4.71 21.23
N ASN A 41 13.51 3.84 20.92
CA ASN A 41 12.44 3.45 21.84
C ASN A 41 11.93 2.03 21.55
N GLU A 42 11.25 1.42 22.52
CA GLU A 42 10.79 0.02 22.45
C GLU A 42 9.74 -0.26 21.35
N TRP A 43 9.06 0.77 20.86
CA TRP A 43 8.00 0.65 19.85
C TRP A 43 8.54 0.80 18.44
N ASN A 44 9.63 1.55 18.26
CA ASN A 44 10.16 1.83 16.94
C ASN A 44 10.64 0.56 16.25
N ASN A 45 10.10 0.28 15.07
CA ASN A 45 10.51 -0.83 14.21
C ASN A 45 10.75 -0.37 12.76
N ILE A 46 10.97 0.94 12.57
CA ILE A 46 11.25 1.52 11.25
C ILE A 46 12.73 1.36 10.96
N THR A 47 13.04 0.69 9.86
CA THR A 47 14.42 0.49 9.41
C THR A 47 14.92 1.67 8.56
N PRO A 48 16.24 1.87 8.45
CA PRO A 48 16.82 2.85 7.53
C PRO A 48 16.33 2.71 6.08
N THR A 49 16.11 1.48 5.62
CA THR A 49 15.58 1.21 4.27
C THR A 49 14.16 1.73 4.11
N ILE A 50 13.29 1.57 5.11
CA ILE A 50 11.92 2.08 5.09
C ILE A 50 11.88 3.60 5.24
N ALA A 51 12.68 4.16 6.14
CA ALA A 51 12.75 5.61 6.33
C ALA A 51 13.14 6.35 5.04
N LYS A 52 14.02 5.78 4.22
CA LYS A 52 14.42 6.34 2.91
C LYS A 52 13.29 6.35 1.87
N LYS A 53 12.26 5.52 2.03
CA LYS A 53 11.12 5.44 1.10
C LYS A 53 10.06 6.50 1.43
N VAL A 54 10.02 6.99 2.67
CA VAL A 54 9.12 8.08 3.09
C VAL A 54 9.43 9.36 2.32
N GLY A 55 8.39 9.92 1.69
CA GLY A 55 8.51 11.16 0.91
C GLY A 55 8.94 10.97 -0.55
N MET A 56 9.27 9.75 -0.98
CA MET A 56 9.54 9.46 -2.40
C MET A 56 8.32 9.70 -3.29
N ASN A 57 7.11 9.53 -2.73
CA ASN A 57 5.82 9.87 -3.34
C ASN A 57 5.74 9.46 -4.83
N ILE A 58 6.01 8.19 -5.14
CA ILE A 58 6.08 7.69 -6.53
C ILE A 58 4.79 7.97 -7.33
N TYR A 59 3.65 8.05 -6.65
CA TYR A 59 2.35 8.44 -7.19
C TYR A 59 2.25 9.92 -7.63
N GLN A 60 3.29 10.72 -7.42
CA GLN A 60 3.43 12.10 -7.91
C GLN A 60 4.49 12.23 -9.02
N GLN A 61 5.26 11.18 -9.31
CA GLN A 61 6.33 11.21 -10.30
C GLN A 61 5.73 11.00 -11.71
N PRO A 62 5.82 11.95 -12.66
CA PRO A 62 4.99 11.96 -13.86
C PRO A 62 5.02 10.70 -14.74
N LEU A 63 6.20 10.10 -14.93
CA LEU A 63 6.37 8.89 -15.76
C LEU A 63 6.22 7.59 -14.98
N ASN A 64 6.00 7.66 -13.66
CA ASN A 64 5.77 6.48 -12.87
C ASN A 64 4.36 5.92 -13.20
N PRO A 65 4.23 4.61 -13.51
CA PRO A 65 2.93 4.01 -13.83
C PRO A 65 1.86 4.22 -12.74
N ILE A 66 2.26 4.31 -11.47
CA ILE A 66 1.34 4.62 -10.36
C ILE A 66 0.75 6.04 -10.52
N CYS A 67 1.57 7.02 -10.87
CA CYS A 67 1.11 8.39 -11.11
C CYS A 67 0.19 8.47 -12.34
N ILE A 68 0.53 7.73 -13.40
CA ILE A 68 -0.29 7.64 -14.62
C ILE A 68 -1.65 7.03 -14.31
N LEU A 69 -1.69 5.91 -13.60
CA LEU A 69 -2.94 5.29 -13.17
C LEU A 69 -3.76 6.22 -12.28
N LYS A 70 -3.13 6.87 -11.29
CA LYS A 70 -3.78 7.90 -10.46
C LYS A 70 -4.44 8.98 -11.32
N LYS A 71 -3.71 9.58 -12.27
CA LYS A 71 -4.26 10.60 -13.19
C LYS A 71 -5.43 10.06 -14.01
N THR A 72 -5.35 8.82 -14.45
CA THR A 72 -6.40 8.12 -15.22
C THR A 72 -7.71 8.05 -14.42
N ILE A 73 -7.61 7.66 -13.14
CA ILE A 73 -8.76 7.56 -12.24
C ILE A 73 -9.31 8.95 -11.88
N LEU A 74 -8.44 9.92 -11.59
CA LEU A 74 -8.87 11.29 -11.31
C LEU A 74 -9.58 11.94 -12.51
N LYS A 75 -9.16 11.62 -13.75
CA LYS A 75 -9.85 12.04 -14.98
C LYS A 75 -11.26 11.44 -15.07
N TYR A 76 -11.43 10.17 -14.70
CA TYR A 76 -12.76 9.54 -14.62
C TYR A 76 -13.67 10.30 -13.65
N PHE A 77 -13.20 10.53 -12.42
CA PHE A 77 -14.01 11.24 -11.41
C PHE A 77 -14.34 12.67 -11.83
N ALA A 78 -13.37 13.39 -12.41
CA ALA A 78 -13.58 14.74 -12.92
C ALA A 78 -14.61 14.79 -14.07
N LYS A 79 -14.59 13.79 -14.96
CA LYS A 79 -15.50 13.70 -16.09
C LYS A 79 -16.93 13.36 -15.66
N GLU A 80 -17.09 12.35 -14.81
CA GLU A 80 -18.42 11.81 -14.47
C GLU A 80 -19.09 12.57 -13.31
N TYR A 81 -18.31 13.17 -12.41
CA TYR A 81 -18.80 13.81 -11.17
C TYR A 81 -18.36 15.28 -11.01
N GLY A 82 -17.66 15.84 -12.00
CA GLY A 82 -17.22 17.23 -11.98
C GLY A 82 -16.31 17.54 -10.78
N ASN A 83 -16.71 18.52 -9.97
CA ASN A 83 -15.95 18.97 -8.79
C ASN A 83 -16.48 18.39 -7.47
N GLU A 84 -17.30 17.34 -7.52
CA GLU A 84 -17.87 16.73 -6.31
C GLU A 84 -16.77 16.19 -5.37
N PHE A 85 -15.80 15.47 -5.93
CA PHE A 85 -14.75 14.80 -5.15
C PHE A 85 -13.53 15.70 -4.95
N LYS A 86 -13.30 16.14 -3.70
CA LYS A 86 -12.07 16.85 -3.32
C LYS A 86 -10.90 15.87 -3.26
N VAL A 87 -9.75 16.23 -3.82
CA VAL A 87 -8.57 15.35 -3.86
C VAL A 87 -7.56 15.79 -2.79
N PHE A 88 -7.17 14.83 -1.96
CA PHE A 88 -6.13 14.96 -0.96
C PHE A 88 -4.95 14.06 -1.31
N GLU A 89 -3.79 14.66 -1.57
CA GLU A 89 -2.53 13.94 -1.83
C GLU A 89 -1.37 14.63 -1.11
N GLY A 90 -0.27 13.91 -0.89
CA GLY A 90 0.91 14.46 -0.21
C GLY A 90 0.73 14.67 1.30
N ILE A 91 -0.31 14.10 1.90
CA ILE A 91 -0.47 14.06 3.35
C ILE A 91 0.66 13.21 3.94
N SER A 92 1.24 13.66 5.06
CA SER A 92 2.23 12.87 5.82
C SER A 92 1.74 11.43 6.04
N PRO A 93 2.58 10.40 5.78
CA PRO A 93 2.24 9.02 6.10
C PRO A 93 2.33 8.72 7.59
N VAL A 94 2.94 9.60 8.39
CA VAL A 94 2.95 9.48 9.85
C VAL A 94 1.59 9.90 10.40
N VAL A 95 0.87 8.96 11.00
CA VAL A 95 -0.46 9.13 11.59
C VAL A 95 -0.47 8.60 13.02
N THR A 96 -1.41 9.05 13.84
CA THR A 96 -1.62 8.49 15.17
C THR A 96 -2.23 7.09 15.07
N THR A 97 -2.03 6.27 16.11
CA THR A 97 -2.72 4.97 16.22
C THR A 97 -4.24 5.13 16.29
N THR A 98 -4.72 6.27 16.79
CA THR A 98 -6.15 6.64 16.76
C THR A 98 -6.65 6.85 15.33
N GLN A 99 -5.92 7.60 14.50
CA GLN A 99 -6.24 7.80 13.08
C GLN A 99 -6.19 6.48 12.30
N ALA A 100 -5.12 5.71 12.47
CA ALA A 100 -4.93 4.46 11.75
C ALA A 100 -5.93 3.37 12.14
N PHE A 101 -6.42 3.36 13.39
CA PHE A 101 -7.15 2.21 13.89
C PHE A 101 -8.42 2.55 14.69
N ASP A 102 -8.33 3.37 15.74
CA ASP A 102 -9.45 3.58 16.68
C ASP A 102 -10.64 4.28 16.01
N ASN A 103 -10.36 5.31 15.21
CA ASN A 103 -11.35 6.07 14.45
C ASN A 103 -12.12 5.19 13.45
N LEU A 104 -11.52 4.08 13.04
CA LEU A 104 -12.06 3.09 12.10
C LEU A 104 -12.56 1.82 12.80
N LEU A 105 -12.76 1.87 14.12
CA LEU A 105 -13.36 0.78 14.91
C LEU A 105 -12.56 -0.53 14.88
N ILE A 106 -11.29 -0.48 14.47
CA ILE A 106 -10.44 -1.67 14.43
C ILE A 106 -10.22 -2.14 15.87
N PRO A 107 -10.51 -3.40 16.24
CA PRO A 107 -10.34 -3.87 17.63
C PRO A 107 -8.90 -3.75 18.14
N LYS A 108 -8.69 -3.59 19.46
CA LYS A 108 -7.34 -3.42 20.06
C LYS A 108 -6.45 -4.66 19.90
N ASP A 109 -7.05 -5.84 19.81
CA ASP A 109 -6.44 -7.15 19.61
C ASP A 109 -6.32 -7.56 18.12
N HIS A 110 -6.76 -6.69 17.21
CA HIS A 110 -6.73 -6.95 15.77
C HIS A 110 -5.30 -7.10 15.23
N VAL A 111 -5.10 -8.03 14.30
CA VAL A 111 -3.78 -8.38 13.74
C VAL A 111 -3.03 -7.17 13.16
N THR A 112 -3.75 -6.24 12.52
CA THR A 112 -3.15 -5.03 11.93
C THR A 112 -2.49 -4.10 12.95
N ARG A 113 -2.83 -4.22 14.24
CA ARG A 113 -2.20 -3.43 15.31
C ARG A 113 -0.91 -4.05 15.84
N ARG A 114 -0.55 -5.26 15.41
CA ARG A 114 0.67 -5.92 15.87
C ARG A 114 1.91 -5.24 15.30
N LYS A 115 2.99 -5.19 16.09
CA LYS A 115 4.30 -4.69 15.63
C LYS A 115 4.86 -5.52 14.47
N SER A 116 4.43 -6.77 14.32
CA SER A 116 4.78 -7.66 13.20
C SER A 116 4.19 -7.21 11.86
N ASP A 117 3.12 -6.42 11.85
CA ASP A 117 2.34 -6.11 10.64
C ASP A 117 2.39 -4.61 10.29
N THR A 118 2.58 -3.76 11.31
CA THR A 118 2.61 -2.30 11.16
C THR A 118 3.97 -1.71 11.54
N TYR A 119 4.39 -0.68 10.81
CA TYR A 119 5.55 0.15 11.16
C TYR A 119 5.18 1.22 12.18
N PHE A 120 5.71 1.10 13.39
CA PHE A 120 5.54 2.04 14.50
C PHE A 120 6.72 3.01 14.57
N VAL A 121 6.41 4.30 14.67
CA VAL A 121 7.39 5.35 15.00
C VAL A 121 7.59 5.40 16.53
N ASP A 122 6.49 5.31 17.28
CA ASP A 122 6.43 5.20 18.73
C ASP A 122 5.07 4.59 19.14
N ALA A 123 4.78 4.48 20.45
CA ALA A 123 3.54 3.88 20.96
C ALA A 123 2.24 4.52 20.44
N THR A 124 2.33 5.77 19.96
CA THR A 124 1.17 6.57 19.55
C THR A 124 1.16 6.92 18.07
N HIS A 125 2.24 6.65 17.33
CA HIS A 125 2.38 7.01 15.91
C HIS A 125 2.88 5.84 15.06
N VAL A 126 2.31 5.71 13.87
CA VAL A 126 2.64 4.68 12.88
C VAL A 126 2.83 5.31 11.50
N LEU A 127 3.53 4.62 10.61
CA LEU A 127 3.35 4.84 9.18
C LEU A 127 2.01 4.22 8.78
N ARG A 128 1.13 4.98 8.11
CA ARG A 128 -0.24 4.54 7.83
C ARG A 128 -0.25 3.20 7.05
N PRO A 129 -0.98 2.17 7.52
CA PRO A 129 -1.11 0.91 6.79
C PRO A 129 -2.16 0.96 5.68
N HIS A 130 -3.00 2.00 5.66
CA HIS A 130 -4.01 2.25 4.64
C HIS A 130 -4.42 3.73 4.55
N THR A 131 -4.93 4.16 3.40
CA THR A 131 -5.43 5.53 3.18
C THR A 131 -6.68 5.86 3.99
N SER A 132 -7.45 4.84 4.42
CA SER A 132 -8.62 5.02 5.29
C SER A 132 -8.32 5.72 6.62
N ALA A 133 -7.05 5.76 7.04
CA ALA A 133 -6.59 6.49 8.24
C ALA A 133 -6.91 7.99 8.19
N HIS A 134 -7.24 8.52 7.00
CA HIS A 134 -7.59 9.92 6.79
C HIS A 134 -9.11 10.16 6.66
N GLN A 135 -9.97 9.14 6.72
CA GLN A 135 -11.42 9.32 6.53
C GLN A 135 -12.03 10.29 7.54
N VAL A 136 -11.84 10.03 8.85
CA VAL A 136 -12.40 10.86 9.93
C VAL A 136 -11.86 12.29 9.90
N ASP A 137 -10.57 12.46 9.60
CA ASP A 137 -9.93 13.78 9.50
C ASP A 137 -10.47 14.60 8.31
N CYS A 138 -10.69 13.97 7.16
CA CYS A 138 -11.28 14.61 6.00
C CYS A 138 -12.75 14.98 6.25
N LEU A 139 -13.53 14.05 6.79
CA LEU A 139 -14.94 14.25 7.13
C LEU A 139 -15.13 15.38 8.15
N SER A 140 -14.36 15.38 9.25
CA SER A 140 -14.43 16.38 10.32
C SER A 140 -14.03 17.78 9.86
N LYS A 141 -13.21 17.89 8.80
CA LYS A 141 -12.87 19.15 8.13
C LYS A 141 -13.90 19.60 7.09
N GLY A 142 -15.05 18.93 6.99
CA GLY A 142 -16.15 19.31 6.10
C GLY A 142 -15.97 18.85 4.65
N ALA A 143 -15.20 17.79 4.39
CA ALA A 143 -15.22 17.15 3.07
C ALA A 143 -16.35 16.10 3.03
N ASP A 144 -17.33 16.29 2.15
CA ASP A 144 -18.47 15.37 2.01
C ASP A 144 -18.13 14.21 1.07
N SER A 145 -17.54 14.53 -0.09
CA SER A 145 -17.03 13.56 -1.06
C SER A 145 -15.56 13.87 -1.35
N PHE A 146 -14.70 12.87 -1.24
CA PHE A 146 -13.26 13.07 -1.39
C PHE A 146 -12.50 11.83 -1.82
N ILE A 147 -11.31 12.06 -2.37
CA ILE A 147 -10.35 11.04 -2.77
C ILE A 147 -9.06 11.29 -1.99
N VAL A 148 -8.51 10.25 -1.37
CA VAL A 148 -7.18 10.30 -0.73
C VAL A 148 -6.23 9.43 -1.53
N VAL A 149 -5.06 9.97 -1.91
CA VAL A 149 -4.00 9.19 -2.56
C VAL A 149 -2.73 9.29 -1.73
N GLY A 150 -2.15 8.13 -1.40
CA GLY A 150 -0.95 8.09 -0.60
C GLY A 150 -0.25 6.74 -0.59
N ASP A 151 1.03 6.80 -0.30
CA ASP A 151 1.88 5.67 0.09
C ASP A 151 1.45 5.11 1.46
N CYS A 152 1.33 3.79 1.54
CA CYS A 152 0.94 3.00 2.70
C CYS A 152 2.05 2.01 3.03
N TYR A 153 2.19 1.68 4.31
CA TYR A 153 3.34 0.97 4.84
C TYR A 153 2.89 -0.27 5.61
N ARG A 154 3.35 -1.45 5.21
CA ARG A 154 3.05 -2.71 5.88
C ARG A 154 4.29 -3.58 5.98
N ARG A 155 4.43 -4.27 7.10
CA ARG A 155 5.42 -5.33 7.27
C ARG A 155 4.78 -6.60 6.73
N ASP A 156 5.27 -7.05 5.59
CA ASP A 156 4.68 -8.14 4.84
C ASP A 156 5.77 -9.00 4.17
N GLU A 157 5.34 -10.08 3.54
CA GLU A 157 6.14 -10.99 2.73
C GLU A 157 7.00 -10.26 1.68
N VAL A 158 8.07 -10.92 1.25
CA VAL A 158 8.93 -10.43 0.16
C VAL A 158 8.75 -11.34 -1.03
N ASN A 159 8.00 -10.86 -2.02
CA ASN A 159 7.81 -11.51 -3.31
C ASN A 159 7.48 -10.46 -4.37
N MET A 160 7.25 -10.89 -5.62
CA MET A 160 7.03 -9.99 -6.75
C MET A 160 5.74 -9.14 -6.65
N THR A 161 4.81 -9.47 -5.75
CA THR A 161 3.54 -8.76 -5.58
C THR A 161 3.41 -8.02 -4.24
N HIS A 162 4.32 -8.27 -3.30
CA HIS A 162 4.31 -7.67 -1.96
C HIS A 162 5.56 -6.83 -1.76
N TYR A 163 5.34 -5.57 -1.38
CA TYR A 163 6.40 -4.61 -1.11
C TYR A 163 6.01 -3.79 0.12
N PRO A 164 6.97 -3.43 0.99
CA PRO A 164 6.66 -2.78 2.27
C PRO A 164 6.01 -1.40 2.12
N VAL A 165 6.12 -0.79 0.94
CA VAL A 165 5.55 0.50 0.60
C VAL A 165 4.76 0.39 -0.70
N PHE A 166 3.45 0.55 -0.64
CA PHE A 166 2.57 0.49 -1.80
C PHE A 166 1.64 1.70 -1.78
N THR A 167 1.00 2.03 -2.88
CA THR A 167 0.12 3.20 -2.97
C THR A 167 -1.33 2.76 -2.97
N GLN A 168 -2.14 3.43 -2.15
CA GLN A 168 -3.60 3.29 -2.20
C GLN A 168 -4.28 4.56 -2.68
N MET A 169 -5.48 4.37 -3.20
CA MET A 169 -6.47 5.41 -3.40
C MET A 169 -7.73 5.06 -2.61
N GLU A 170 -8.16 5.99 -1.78
CA GLU A 170 -9.45 5.97 -1.08
C GLU A 170 -10.43 6.86 -1.82
N VAL A 171 -11.69 6.45 -1.93
CA VAL A 171 -12.81 7.27 -2.38
C VAL A 171 -13.90 7.20 -1.32
N VAL A 172 -14.32 8.34 -0.80
CA VAL A 172 -15.42 8.47 0.17
C VAL A 172 -16.48 9.36 -0.43
N ARG A 173 -17.74 8.98 -0.26
CA ARG A 173 -18.89 9.78 -0.70
C ARG A 173 -19.97 9.79 0.37
N THR A 174 -20.24 10.96 0.91
CA THR A 174 -21.40 11.20 1.79
C THR A 174 -22.64 11.42 0.90
N LEU A 175 -23.75 10.78 1.27
CA LEU A 175 -25.02 10.84 0.57
C LEU A 175 -26.04 11.69 1.36
N PRO A 176 -27.19 12.06 0.75
CA PRO A 176 -28.24 12.76 1.48
C PRO A 176 -28.62 12.02 2.77
N ARG A 177 -28.80 12.79 3.85
CA ARG A 177 -29.21 12.22 5.15
C ARG A 177 -30.47 11.38 5.01
N ASN A 178 -30.56 10.31 5.80
CA ASN A 178 -31.65 9.32 5.74
C ASN A 178 -31.69 8.49 4.43
N SER A 179 -30.62 8.46 3.64
CA SER A 179 -30.50 7.50 2.55
C SER A 179 -30.64 6.07 3.09
N SER A 180 -31.47 5.25 2.45
CA SER A 180 -31.65 3.86 2.88
C SER A 180 -30.36 3.05 2.68
N PRO A 181 -30.13 1.97 3.47
CA PRO A 181 -28.98 1.08 3.24
C PRO A 181 -28.88 0.59 1.79
N GLN A 182 -30.01 0.29 1.15
CA GLN A 182 -30.05 -0.11 -0.25
C GLN A 182 -29.55 1.00 -1.18
N THR A 183 -29.99 2.25 -0.97
CA THR A 183 -29.56 3.41 -1.76
C THR A 183 -28.05 3.63 -1.65
N ILE A 184 -27.48 3.45 -0.46
CA ILE A 184 -26.04 3.61 -0.23
C ILE A 184 -25.26 2.56 -1.05
N ILE A 185 -25.69 1.31 -1.01
CA ILE A 185 -25.04 0.21 -1.74
C ILE A 185 -25.26 0.32 -3.25
N ASP A 186 -26.43 0.76 -3.71
CA ASP A 186 -26.70 0.96 -5.14
C ASP A 186 -25.82 2.08 -5.72
N ASP A 187 -25.63 3.19 -5.00
CA ASP A 187 -24.73 4.27 -5.43
C ASP A 187 -23.26 3.81 -5.42
N LEU A 188 -22.84 3.09 -4.37
CA LEU A 188 -21.50 2.48 -4.27
C LEU A 188 -21.23 1.57 -5.47
N LYS A 189 -22.14 0.64 -5.76
CA LYS A 189 -22.00 -0.29 -6.89
C LYS A 189 -21.99 0.44 -8.22
N LYS A 190 -22.91 1.40 -8.42
CA LYS A 190 -22.95 2.21 -9.65
C LYS A 190 -21.63 2.93 -9.93
N VAL A 191 -21.05 3.58 -8.93
CA VAL A 191 -19.78 4.32 -9.09
C VAL A 191 -18.63 3.36 -9.34
N THR A 192 -18.59 2.26 -8.60
CA THR A 192 -17.54 1.23 -8.71
C THR A 192 -17.59 0.51 -10.06
N ASP A 193 -18.78 0.13 -10.52
CA ASP A 193 -19.03 -0.48 -11.82
C ASP A 193 -18.54 0.46 -12.92
N GLY A 194 -18.90 1.75 -12.86
CA GLY A 194 -18.43 2.75 -13.82
C GLY A 194 -16.91 2.86 -13.88
N LEU A 195 -16.23 2.84 -12.72
CA LEU A 195 -14.77 2.87 -12.63
C LEU A 195 -14.14 1.59 -13.24
N ILE A 196 -14.68 0.41 -12.95
CA ILE A 196 -14.20 -0.87 -13.49
C ILE A 196 -14.31 -0.85 -15.02
N HIS A 197 -15.48 -0.49 -15.55
CA HIS A 197 -15.69 -0.41 -16.99
C HIS A 197 -14.78 0.64 -17.64
N TYR A 198 -14.54 1.77 -16.97
CA TYR A 198 -13.65 2.82 -17.47
C TYR A 198 -12.19 2.35 -17.57
N LEU A 199 -11.69 1.65 -16.55
CA LEU A 199 -10.28 1.26 -16.47
C LEU A 199 -9.96 -0.02 -17.22
N LEU A 200 -10.88 -0.99 -17.19
CA LEU A 200 -10.63 -2.36 -17.64
C LEU A 200 -11.47 -2.73 -18.87
N GLY A 201 -12.42 -1.90 -19.27
CA GLY A 201 -13.35 -2.20 -20.36
C GLY A 201 -14.33 -3.31 -19.97
N ASN A 202 -14.64 -4.17 -20.94
CA ASN A 202 -15.55 -5.29 -20.72
C ASN A 202 -14.80 -6.47 -20.06
N VAL A 203 -14.83 -6.52 -18.72
CA VAL A 203 -14.24 -7.60 -17.92
C VAL A 203 -15.30 -8.29 -17.07
N ASN A 204 -15.10 -9.59 -16.82
CA ASN A 204 -15.89 -10.29 -15.81
C ASN A 204 -15.39 -9.88 -14.43
N TYR A 205 -16.31 -9.52 -13.54
CA TYR A 205 -16.02 -9.22 -12.14
C TYR A 205 -17.11 -9.78 -11.23
N ARG A 206 -16.79 -9.98 -9.95
CA ARG A 206 -17.73 -10.48 -8.94
C ARG A 206 -17.61 -9.69 -7.65
N TRP A 207 -18.74 -9.54 -6.98
CA TRP A 207 -18.85 -8.99 -5.63
C TRP A 207 -18.78 -10.14 -4.62
N ILE A 208 -17.98 -9.95 -3.57
CA ILE A 208 -17.78 -10.95 -2.51
C ILE A 208 -18.11 -10.28 -1.18
N ASP A 209 -18.90 -10.94 -0.35
CA ASP A 209 -19.14 -10.46 1.02
C ASP A 209 -17.83 -10.49 1.80
N ALA A 210 -17.51 -9.37 2.42
CA ALA A 210 -16.28 -9.17 3.18
C ALA A 210 -16.59 -8.64 4.58
N TYR A 211 -15.54 -8.36 5.35
CA TYR A 211 -15.67 -7.71 6.64
C TYR A 211 -14.56 -6.68 6.85
N PHE A 212 -14.95 -5.43 7.02
CA PHE A 212 -14.06 -4.37 7.52
C PHE A 212 -14.72 -3.71 8.75
N PRO A 213 -13.99 -3.48 9.86
CA PRO A 213 -14.59 -2.92 11.07
C PRO A 213 -15.30 -1.56 10.89
N PHE A 214 -14.92 -0.81 9.85
CA PHE A 214 -15.42 0.54 9.56
C PHE A 214 -16.51 0.59 8.47
N THR A 215 -16.93 -0.56 7.91
CA THR A 215 -18.03 -0.62 6.93
C THR A 215 -18.99 -1.78 7.19
N ASP A 216 -20.29 -1.56 6.94
CA ASP A 216 -21.32 -2.60 7.01
C ASP A 216 -22.56 -2.23 6.16
N PRO A 217 -22.94 -3.04 5.16
CA PRO A 217 -22.25 -4.23 4.70
C PRO A 217 -20.91 -3.89 4.03
N SER A 218 -19.97 -4.84 4.12
CA SER A 218 -18.65 -4.79 3.51
C SER A 218 -18.58 -5.71 2.30
N LEU A 219 -17.95 -5.26 1.22
CA LEU A 219 -17.83 -5.97 -0.04
C LEU A 219 -16.40 -5.86 -0.58
N GLU A 220 -15.92 -6.93 -1.20
CA GLU A 220 -14.76 -6.92 -2.08
C GLU A 220 -15.19 -7.11 -3.53
N VAL A 221 -14.40 -6.57 -4.46
CA VAL A 221 -14.57 -6.84 -5.88
C VAL A 221 -13.34 -7.55 -6.40
N GLU A 222 -13.57 -8.68 -7.07
CA GLU A 222 -12.54 -9.36 -7.84
C GLU A 222 -12.83 -9.24 -9.34
N VAL A 223 -11.77 -9.05 -10.13
CA VAL A 223 -11.82 -9.02 -11.60
C VAL A 223 -11.12 -10.25 -12.17
N PHE A 224 -11.69 -10.86 -13.20
CA PHE A 224 -11.08 -11.99 -13.90
C PHE A 224 -10.20 -11.49 -15.03
N ARG A 225 -8.87 -11.66 -14.88
CA ARG A 225 -7.88 -11.30 -15.90
C ARG A 225 -6.78 -12.34 -15.96
N ASP A 226 -6.27 -12.59 -17.17
CA ASP A 226 -5.16 -13.51 -17.41
C ASP A 226 -5.39 -14.91 -16.81
N GLY A 227 -6.64 -15.40 -16.87
CA GLY A 227 -7.02 -16.73 -16.38
C GLY A 227 -7.21 -16.86 -14.87
N LYS A 228 -7.13 -15.77 -14.10
CA LYS A 228 -7.28 -15.78 -12.64
C LYS A 228 -8.19 -14.66 -12.12
N TRP A 229 -8.85 -14.91 -10.99
CA TRP A 229 -9.51 -13.87 -10.21
C TRP A 229 -8.46 -13.08 -9.43
N MET A 230 -8.57 -11.75 -9.45
CA MET A 230 -7.73 -10.85 -8.68
C MET A 230 -8.60 -9.85 -7.95
N GLU A 231 -8.43 -9.76 -6.64
CA GLU A 231 -9.01 -8.73 -5.80
C GLU A 231 -8.53 -7.35 -6.26
N LEU A 232 -9.50 -6.50 -6.61
CA LEU A 232 -9.32 -5.15 -7.11
C LEU A 232 -9.43 -4.12 -5.99
N LEU A 233 -10.47 -4.24 -5.15
CA LEU A 233 -10.83 -3.24 -4.15
C LEU A 233 -11.67 -3.83 -3.02
N GLY A 234 -11.61 -3.17 -1.86
CA GLY A 234 -12.53 -3.34 -0.75
C GLY A 234 -13.41 -2.09 -0.60
N CYS A 235 -14.66 -2.26 -0.20
CA CYS A 235 -15.62 -1.17 -0.08
C CYS A 235 -16.79 -1.51 0.85
N GLY A 236 -17.62 -0.53 1.15
CA GLY A 236 -18.85 -0.75 1.88
C GLY A 236 -19.53 0.53 2.34
N ALA A 237 -20.71 0.38 2.94
CA ALA A 237 -21.38 1.50 3.60
C ALA A 237 -20.62 1.83 4.90
N ILE A 238 -20.25 3.09 5.10
CA ILE A 238 -19.45 3.51 6.26
C ILE A 238 -20.29 3.34 7.54
N GLN A 239 -19.69 2.72 8.55
CA GLN A 239 -20.32 2.53 9.86
C GLN A 239 -20.72 3.90 10.48
N PRO A 240 -21.93 4.04 11.05
CA PRO A 240 -22.40 5.29 11.66
C PRO A 240 -21.43 5.84 12.73
N GLN A 241 -20.76 4.95 13.47
CA GLN A 241 -19.79 5.36 14.48
C GLN A 241 -18.55 6.05 13.89
N VAL A 242 -18.16 5.75 12.65
CA VAL A 242 -17.05 6.45 11.96
C VAL A 242 -17.45 7.90 11.66
N TYR A 243 -18.69 8.13 11.22
CA TYR A 243 -19.24 9.48 11.08
C TYR A 243 -19.37 10.21 12.42
N ALA A 244 -19.80 9.52 13.47
CA ALA A 244 -19.85 10.08 14.83
C ALA A 244 -18.46 10.49 15.32
N ASN A 245 -17.42 9.69 15.07
CA ASN A 245 -16.02 10.03 15.37
C ASN A 245 -15.55 11.29 14.60
N ALA A 246 -16.18 11.61 13.47
CA ALA A 246 -15.93 12.82 12.68
C ALA A 246 -16.83 14.02 13.09
N ASN A 247 -17.62 13.91 14.17
CA ASN A 247 -18.63 14.87 14.60
C ASN A 247 -19.76 15.09 13.57
N ARG A 248 -20.15 14.02 12.85
CA ARG A 248 -21.16 14.05 11.78
C ARG A 248 -22.20 12.91 11.92
N PRO A 249 -22.80 12.69 13.10
CA PRO A 249 -23.57 11.47 13.40
C PRO A 249 -24.81 11.24 12.51
N GLU A 250 -25.34 12.29 11.88
CA GLU A 250 -26.52 12.23 11.01
C GLU A 250 -26.19 11.88 9.55
N ASP A 251 -24.91 11.76 9.21
CA ASP A 251 -24.47 11.54 7.85
C ASP A 251 -24.32 10.04 7.56
N CYS A 252 -24.44 9.71 6.28
CA CYS A 252 -24.35 8.33 5.78
C CYS A 252 -23.71 8.33 4.40
N GLY A 253 -23.11 7.22 4.00
CA GLY A 253 -22.44 7.11 2.71
C GLY A 253 -21.57 5.87 2.63
N TRP A 254 -20.65 5.86 1.67
CA TRP A 254 -19.82 4.69 1.38
C TRP A 254 -18.35 5.08 1.22
N ALA A 255 -17.48 4.08 1.38
CA ALA A 255 -16.06 4.16 1.10
C ALA A 255 -15.62 3.03 0.16
N VAL A 256 -14.60 3.32 -0.66
CA VAL A 256 -13.90 2.38 -1.53
C VAL A 256 -12.41 2.60 -1.35
N GLY A 257 -11.64 1.52 -1.18
CA GLY A 257 -10.18 1.56 -1.11
C GLY A 257 -9.55 0.53 -2.04
N PHE A 258 -8.54 0.92 -2.81
CA PHE A 258 -7.81 0.00 -3.68
C PHE A 258 -6.33 0.33 -3.82
N GLY A 259 -5.54 -0.73 -4.04
CA GLY A 259 -4.11 -0.65 -4.29
C GLY A 259 -3.82 -0.29 -5.75
N LEU A 260 -3.14 0.84 -5.97
CA LEU A 260 -2.74 1.28 -7.30
C LEU A 260 -1.66 0.36 -7.91
N ASP A 261 -0.79 -0.21 -7.08
CA ASP A 261 0.30 -1.09 -7.54
C ASP A 261 -0.22 -2.34 -8.24
N ARG A 262 -1.14 -3.08 -7.58
CA ARG A 262 -1.74 -4.30 -8.15
C ARG A 262 -2.49 -4.00 -9.46
N LEU A 263 -3.22 -2.90 -9.50
CA LEU A 263 -3.94 -2.47 -10.69
C LEU A 263 -3.00 -2.03 -11.82
N ALA A 264 -1.94 -1.29 -11.51
CA ALA A 264 -0.91 -0.88 -12.46
C ALA A 264 -0.14 -2.10 -13.01
N MET A 265 0.21 -3.06 -12.16
CA MET A 265 0.83 -4.32 -12.59
C MET A 265 -0.04 -5.06 -13.59
N SER A 266 -1.34 -5.16 -13.31
CA SER A 266 -2.29 -5.80 -14.23
C SER A 266 -2.50 -5.03 -15.54
N LEU A 267 -2.61 -3.70 -15.46
CA LEU A 267 -2.91 -2.82 -16.59
C LEU A 267 -1.72 -2.70 -17.56
N PHE A 268 -0.52 -2.50 -17.01
CA PHE A 268 0.71 -2.30 -17.77
C PHE A 268 1.54 -3.58 -17.95
N LYS A 269 1.06 -4.73 -17.46
CA LYS A 269 1.77 -6.03 -17.47
C LYS A 269 3.16 -5.97 -16.82
N ILE A 270 3.27 -5.23 -15.72
CA ILE A 270 4.51 -5.12 -14.95
C ILE A 270 4.59 -6.34 -14.01
N PRO A 271 5.62 -7.20 -14.15
CA PRO A 271 5.67 -8.50 -13.47
C PRO A 271 6.12 -8.42 -12.02
N ASP A 272 6.73 -7.30 -11.61
CA ASP A 272 7.37 -7.15 -10.31
C ASP A 272 7.13 -5.73 -9.77
N ILE A 273 6.56 -5.64 -8.57
CA ILE A 273 6.25 -4.39 -7.88
C ILE A 273 7.49 -3.50 -7.64
N ARG A 274 8.68 -4.09 -7.52
CA ARG A 274 9.94 -3.35 -7.33
C ARG A 274 10.28 -2.45 -8.51
N LEU A 275 9.76 -2.76 -9.71
CA LEU A 275 9.95 -1.94 -10.91
C LEU A 275 9.43 -0.51 -10.74
N PHE A 276 8.36 -0.30 -9.94
CA PHE A 276 7.84 1.04 -9.67
C PHE A 276 8.81 1.95 -8.90
N TRP A 277 9.85 1.37 -8.29
CA TRP A 277 10.85 2.09 -7.51
C TRP A 277 12.13 2.37 -8.28
N LEU A 278 12.23 1.93 -9.54
CA LEU A 278 13.37 2.20 -10.40
C LEU A 278 13.37 3.64 -10.91
N THR A 279 14.56 4.23 -10.98
CA THR A 279 14.82 5.50 -11.68
C THR A 279 15.37 5.30 -13.10
N ASP A 280 15.40 4.06 -13.59
CA ASP A 280 15.93 3.70 -14.90
C ASP A 280 15.08 4.30 -16.03
N LYS A 281 15.71 5.11 -16.88
CA LYS A 281 15.07 5.74 -18.03
C LYS A 281 14.48 4.71 -19.00
N ARG A 282 15.09 3.53 -19.15
CA ARG A 282 14.59 2.45 -20.03
C ARG A 282 13.26 1.88 -19.57
N PHE A 283 12.97 1.96 -18.26
CA PHE A 283 11.66 1.62 -17.70
C PHE A 283 10.68 2.78 -17.88
N LEU A 284 11.06 3.98 -17.41
CA LEU A 284 10.16 5.14 -17.37
C LEU A 284 9.75 5.63 -18.75
N SER A 285 10.65 5.58 -19.76
CA SER A 285 10.35 6.08 -21.10
C SER A 285 9.27 5.26 -21.84
N GLN A 286 9.00 4.02 -21.39
CA GLN A 286 7.96 3.18 -21.97
C GLN A 286 6.54 3.73 -21.75
N PHE A 287 6.39 4.65 -20.80
CA PHE A 287 5.11 5.23 -20.40
C PHE A 287 4.95 6.71 -20.80
N GLU A 288 5.88 7.26 -21.60
CA GLU A 288 5.82 8.67 -22.06
C GLU A 288 4.55 9.00 -22.82
N SER A 289 4.04 8.07 -23.64
CA SER A 289 2.83 8.24 -24.44
C SER A 289 1.56 8.42 -23.62
N CYS A 290 1.57 8.03 -22.33
CA CYS A 290 0.43 8.14 -21.42
C CYS A 290 0.77 8.90 -20.13
N VAL A 291 1.76 9.81 -20.16
CA VAL A 291 2.21 10.60 -19.00
C VAL A 291 1.07 11.36 -18.28
N ASP A 292 0.00 11.70 -18.98
CA ASP A 292 -1.17 12.37 -18.41
C ASP A 292 -2.33 11.44 -18.05
N GLY A 293 -2.09 10.13 -18.01
CA GLY A 293 -3.09 9.09 -17.81
C GLY A 293 -3.38 8.34 -19.10
N VAL A 294 -3.90 7.12 -18.94
CA VAL A 294 -4.31 6.24 -20.03
C VAL A 294 -5.56 6.82 -20.69
N GLU A 295 -5.54 6.90 -22.02
CA GLU A 295 -6.70 7.31 -22.81
C GLU A 295 -7.58 6.11 -23.12
N ILE A 296 -8.87 6.23 -22.81
CA ILE A 296 -9.85 5.17 -23.06
C ILE A 296 -9.97 4.89 -24.56
N GLY A 297 -10.00 3.62 -24.95
CA GLY A 297 -10.15 3.19 -26.33
C GLY A 297 -8.86 3.27 -27.15
N LYS A 298 -7.76 3.74 -26.56
CA LYS A 298 -6.41 3.58 -27.11
C LYS A 298 -5.73 2.37 -26.49
N GLU A 299 -4.74 1.85 -27.21
CA GLU A 299 -3.89 0.79 -26.72
C GLU A 299 -3.14 1.25 -25.47
N VAL A 300 -3.25 0.48 -24.40
CA VAL A 300 -2.54 0.74 -23.15
C VAL A 300 -1.09 0.30 -23.32
N PRO A 301 -0.08 1.14 -22.99
CA PRO A 301 1.31 0.72 -23.07
C PRO A 301 1.57 -0.53 -22.24
N VAL A 302 2.13 -1.55 -22.87
CA VAL A 302 2.54 -2.78 -22.22
C VAL A 302 4.02 -2.67 -21.88
N PHE A 303 4.37 -3.02 -20.65
CA PHE A 303 5.76 -3.08 -20.22
C PHE A 303 6.54 -4.11 -21.03
N HIS A 304 7.64 -3.66 -21.62
CA HIS A 304 8.62 -4.47 -22.32
C HIS A 304 9.75 -4.78 -21.33
N PRO A 305 9.99 -6.07 -21.02
CA PRO A 305 11.02 -6.47 -20.07
C PRO A 305 12.39 -5.89 -20.40
N LEU A 306 13.03 -5.30 -19.39
CA LEU A 306 14.45 -4.96 -19.46
C LEU A 306 15.29 -6.24 -19.52
N SER A 307 16.52 -6.14 -20.04
CA SER A 307 17.48 -7.26 -19.99
C SER A 307 17.61 -7.77 -18.56
N LYS A 308 17.29 -9.06 -18.36
CA LYS A 308 17.36 -9.67 -17.03
C LYS A 308 18.81 -9.95 -16.67
N PHE A 309 19.23 -9.47 -15.49
CA PHE A 309 20.49 -9.89 -14.89
C PHE A 309 20.34 -11.29 -14.27
N PRO A 310 21.42 -12.10 -14.23
CA PRO A 310 21.38 -13.41 -13.61
C PRO A 310 20.96 -13.32 -12.15
N SER A 311 20.13 -14.26 -11.71
CA SER A 311 19.81 -14.43 -10.29
C SER A 311 20.88 -15.24 -9.57
N CYS A 312 21.09 -14.92 -8.30
CA CYS A 312 21.80 -15.74 -7.33
C CYS A 312 20.81 -16.18 -6.25
N TYR A 313 20.91 -17.39 -5.71
CA TYR A 313 20.12 -17.79 -4.55
C TYR A 313 21.04 -18.30 -3.45
N LYS A 314 20.60 -18.12 -2.20
CA LYS A 314 21.30 -18.59 -1.01
C LYS A 314 20.27 -19.16 -0.04
N ASP A 315 20.58 -20.32 0.50
CA ASP A 315 19.72 -21.01 1.45
C ASP A 315 20.18 -20.68 2.88
N VAL A 316 19.22 -20.39 3.75
CA VAL A 316 19.45 -20.14 5.17
C VAL A 316 18.60 -21.10 5.99
N SER A 317 19.27 -21.87 6.83
CA SER A 317 18.66 -22.89 7.66
C SER A 317 18.88 -22.57 9.13
N PHE A 318 17.86 -22.77 9.95
CA PHE A 318 17.94 -22.53 11.38
C PHE A 318 16.89 -23.34 12.16
N PHE A 319 17.20 -23.59 13.43
CA PHE A 319 16.24 -24.09 14.41
C PHE A 319 15.54 -22.93 15.09
N LEU A 320 14.22 -23.00 15.21
CA LEU A 320 13.43 -22.05 15.99
C LEU A 320 13.78 -22.13 17.49
N PRO A 321 13.52 -21.08 18.28
CA PRO A 321 13.62 -21.13 19.74
C PRO A 321 12.95 -22.38 20.34
N GLU A 322 13.44 -22.84 21.49
CA GLU A 322 12.85 -24.01 22.16
C GLU A 322 11.37 -23.77 22.50
N GLY A 323 10.52 -24.76 22.20
CA GLY A 323 9.07 -24.65 22.37
C GLY A 323 8.34 -23.82 21.30
N MET A 324 9.06 -23.19 20.36
CA MET A 324 8.44 -22.46 19.25
C MET A 324 8.24 -23.38 18.04
N ASP A 325 7.02 -23.35 17.51
CA ASP A 325 6.67 -23.99 16.25
C ASP A 325 6.61 -22.97 15.10
N LYS A 326 6.30 -23.46 13.91
CA LYS A 326 6.26 -22.65 12.70
C LYS A 326 5.07 -21.67 12.75
N GLU A 327 3.94 -22.10 13.27
CA GLU A 327 2.68 -21.37 13.29
C GLU A 327 2.74 -20.12 14.19
N HIS A 328 3.57 -20.15 15.24
CA HIS A 328 3.77 -19.03 16.16
C HIS A 328 5.01 -18.19 15.85
N PHE A 329 5.78 -18.53 14.81
CA PHE A 329 6.96 -17.75 14.42
C PHE A 329 6.57 -16.47 13.68
N CYS A 330 7.18 -15.34 14.05
CA CYS A 330 6.92 -14.05 13.41
C CYS A 330 7.73 -13.92 12.09
N PHE A 331 7.17 -14.39 10.98
CA PHE A 331 7.84 -14.34 9.67
C PHE A 331 8.16 -12.91 9.20
N ASN A 332 7.33 -11.93 9.56
CA ASN A 332 7.55 -10.54 9.16
C ASN A 332 8.80 -9.91 9.79
N ASP A 333 9.25 -10.40 10.95
CA ASP A 333 10.54 -9.99 11.52
C ASP A 333 11.71 -10.52 10.70
N MET A 334 11.61 -11.78 10.24
CA MET A 334 12.59 -12.36 9.33
C MET A 334 12.64 -11.61 7.99
N TYR A 335 11.48 -11.35 7.37
CA TYR A 335 11.39 -10.60 6.12
C TYR A 335 11.96 -9.19 6.24
N GLU A 336 11.70 -8.50 7.35
CA GLU A 336 12.24 -7.16 7.58
C GLU A 336 13.77 -7.16 7.75
N ILE A 337 14.34 -8.17 8.43
CA ILE A 337 15.80 -8.31 8.52
C ILE A 337 16.41 -8.48 7.13
N VAL A 338 15.87 -9.40 6.32
CA VAL A 338 16.36 -9.66 4.97
C VAL A 338 16.28 -8.39 4.11
N ARG A 339 15.15 -7.68 4.17
CA ARG A 339 14.92 -6.43 3.46
C ARG A 339 15.84 -5.31 3.92
N ASN A 340 16.10 -5.19 5.22
CA ASN A 340 17.02 -4.18 5.75
C ASN A 340 18.45 -4.40 5.24
N GLU A 341 18.93 -5.64 5.26
CA GLU A 341 20.29 -5.98 4.84
C GLU A 341 20.50 -5.99 3.33
N SER A 342 19.44 -6.29 2.57
CA SER A 342 19.54 -6.52 1.11
C SER A 342 18.94 -5.40 0.26
N GLY A 343 18.13 -4.51 0.84
CA GLY A 343 17.37 -3.51 0.10
C GLY A 343 16.49 -4.16 -1.00
N ASP A 344 16.55 -3.58 -2.20
CA ASP A 344 15.75 -4.02 -3.36
C ASP A 344 16.35 -5.22 -4.12
N LEU A 345 17.44 -5.80 -3.63
CA LEU A 345 18.12 -6.94 -4.28
C LEU A 345 17.37 -8.26 -4.15
N VAL A 346 16.49 -8.40 -3.14
CA VAL A 346 15.75 -9.65 -2.91
C VAL A 346 14.47 -9.64 -3.73
N GLU A 347 14.32 -10.67 -4.55
CA GLU A 347 13.17 -10.92 -5.42
C GLU A 347 12.08 -11.72 -4.72
N ASP A 348 12.51 -12.74 -3.97
CA ASP A 348 11.60 -13.70 -3.35
C ASP A 348 12.28 -14.40 -2.17
N ILE A 349 11.49 -14.79 -1.18
CA ILE A 349 11.93 -15.58 -0.02
C ILE A 349 11.00 -16.78 0.13
N GLU A 350 11.49 -17.96 -0.21
CA GLU A 350 10.69 -19.20 -0.25
C GLU A 350 11.03 -20.12 0.92
N LEU A 351 10.03 -20.65 1.64
CA LEU A 351 10.26 -21.75 2.59
C LEU A 351 10.38 -23.06 1.81
N ILE A 352 11.58 -23.62 1.74
CA ILE A 352 11.88 -24.80 0.93
C ILE A 352 11.93 -26.11 1.73
N ASP A 353 12.10 -26.04 3.06
CA ASP A 353 12.08 -27.21 3.94
C ASP A 353 11.66 -26.85 5.37
N SER A 354 10.94 -27.76 6.02
CA SER A 354 10.44 -27.59 7.38
C SER A 354 10.23 -28.95 8.05
N PHE A 355 10.94 -29.21 9.16
CA PHE A 355 10.81 -30.47 9.89
C PHE A 355 11.09 -30.32 11.39
N PHE A 356 10.51 -31.22 12.18
CA PHE A 356 10.78 -31.31 13.61
C PHE A 356 11.95 -32.25 13.91
N ASN A 357 12.99 -31.74 14.58
CA ASN A 357 14.14 -32.55 14.97
C ASN A 357 13.93 -33.17 16.37
N LYS A 358 13.66 -34.48 16.41
CA LYS A 358 13.43 -35.21 17.67
C LYS A 358 14.61 -35.18 18.64
N LYS A 359 15.86 -35.20 18.15
CA LYS A 359 17.06 -35.22 19.00
C LYS A 359 17.29 -33.87 19.68
N LYS A 360 16.99 -32.78 18.98
CA LYS A 360 17.12 -31.41 19.50
C LYS A 360 15.83 -30.86 20.12
N ASN A 361 14.72 -31.60 19.99
CA ASN A 361 13.37 -31.19 20.39
C ASN A 361 12.97 -29.81 19.83
N ARG A 362 13.30 -29.54 18.56
CA ARG A 362 13.16 -28.20 17.95
C ARG A 362 12.67 -28.28 16.51
N GLN A 363 11.82 -27.33 16.13
CA GLN A 363 11.43 -27.10 14.74
C GLN A 363 12.60 -26.49 13.96
N SER A 364 12.84 -27.00 12.75
CA SER A 364 13.85 -26.50 11.81
C SER A 364 13.17 -25.98 10.57
N LEU A 365 13.61 -24.82 10.07
CA LEU A 365 13.17 -24.21 8.82
C LEU A 365 14.38 -24.01 7.88
N CYS A 366 14.13 -24.07 6.58
CA CYS A 366 15.08 -23.67 5.54
C CYS A 366 14.39 -22.75 4.56
N TYR A 367 14.95 -21.56 4.39
CA TYR A 367 14.49 -20.57 3.43
C TYR A 367 15.50 -20.41 2.30
N ARG A 368 14.99 -20.25 1.08
CA ARG A 368 15.77 -19.82 -0.07
C ARG A 368 15.51 -18.35 -0.32
N ILE A 369 16.57 -17.55 -0.33
CA ILE A 369 16.51 -16.13 -0.64
C ILE A 369 17.01 -15.94 -2.06
N HIS A 370 16.14 -15.45 -2.94
CA HIS A 370 16.45 -15.15 -4.33
C HIS A 370 16.91 -13.71 -4.47
N TYR A 371 18.12 -13.52 -4.98
CA TYR A 371 18.72 -12.22 -5.26
C TYR A 371 18.76 -11.95 -6.75
N ARG A 372 18.24 -10.80 -7.15
CA ARG A 372 18.35 -10.26 -8.52
C ARG A 372 18.24 -8.75 -8.50
N SER A 373 19.24 -8.08 -9.05
CA SER A 373 19.18 -6.64 -9.33
C SER A 373 18.53 -6.40 -10.70
N HIS A 374 17.79 -5.29 -10.80
CA HIS A 374 17.24 -4.80 -12.06
C HIS A 374 18.20 -3.88 -12.82
N GLU A 375 19.34 -3.53 -12.23
CA GLU A 375 20.24 -2.49 -12.73
C GLU A 375 21.64 -3.02 -13.07
N ARG A 376 22.09 -4.12 -12.44
CA ARG A 376 23.44 -4.67 -12.64
C ARG A 376 23.54 -6.17 -12.37
N ASN A 377 24.65 -6.76 -12.81
CA ASN A 377 25.06 -8.10 -12.37
C ASN A 377 25.39 -8.10 -10.87
N LEU A 378 25.06 -9.22 -10.22
CA LEU A 378 25.41 -9.46 -8.83
C LEU A 378 26.65 -10.35 -8.73
N LEU A 379 27.63 -9.97 -7.91
CA LEU A 379 28.79 -10.78 -7.58
C LEU A 379 28.41 -11.80 -6.50
N ASN A 380 28.96 -13.02 -6.54
CA ASN A 380 28.68 -13.98 -5.46
C ASN A 380 29.22 -13.49 -4.12
N SER A 381 30.39 -12.86 -4.10
CA SER A 381 31.03 -12.36 -2.87
C SER A 381 30.22 -11.29 -2.15
N GLU A 382 29.59 -10.35 -2.87
CA GLU A 382 28.73 -9.34 -2.23
C GLU A 382 27.47 -9.97 -1.62
N ILE A 383 26.91 -10.99 -2.28
CA ILE A 383 25.72 -11.69 -1.77
C ILE A 383 26.09 -12.57 -0.58
N ASP A 384 27.28 -13.17 -0.57
CA ASP A 384 27.79 -13.91 0.58
C ASP A 384 27.97 -13.01 1.81
N GLU A 385 28.49 -11.79 1.63
CA GLU A 385 28.61 -10.81 2.72
C GLU A 385 27.24 -10.38 3.26
N ILE A 386 26.26 -10.11 2.39
CA ILE A 386 24.87 -9.82 2.79
C ILE A 386 24.29 -10.99 3.59
N GLN A 387 24.48 -12.22 3.10
CA GLN A 387 23.99 -13.43 3.77
C GLN A 387 24.59 -13.63 5.15
N MET A 388 25.88 -13.36 5.34
CA MET A 388 26.50 -13.48 6.66
C MET A 388 25.92 -12.48 7.65
N ARG A 389 25.59 -11.26 7.22
CA ARG A 389 24.88 -10.29 8.06
C ARG A 389 23.47 -10.75 8.39
N ILE A 390 22.69 -11.19 7.40
CA ILE A 390 21.33 -11.74 7.60
C ILE A 390 21.36 -12.88 8.62
N ARG A 391 22.29 -13.83 8.47
CA ARG A 391 22.44 -14.97 9.39
C ARG A 391 22.74 -14.49 10.82
N GLY A 392 23.65 -13.52 10.97
CA GLY A 392 23.96 -12.93 12.28
C GLY A 392 22.73 -12.27 12.92
N GLU A 393 22.01 -11.46 12.15
CA GLU A 393 20.79 -10.78 12.58
C GLU A 393 19.66 -11.76 12.93
N PHE A 394 19.49 -12.84 12.18
CA PHE A 394 18.54 -13.90 12.52
C PHE A 394 18.87 -14.49 13.90
N ALA A 395 20.12 -14.88 14.12
CA ALA A 395 20.53 -15.46 15.40
C ALA A 395 20.34 -14.47 16.56
N GLN A 396 20.68 -13.20 16.35
CA GLN A 396 20.62 -12.17 17.39
C GLN A 396 19.19 -11.70 17.70
N LYS A 397 18.41 -11.36 16.66
CA LYS A 397 17.09 -10.72 16.82
C LYS A 397 15.93 -11.72 16.91
N LEU A 398 16.03 -12.86 16.23
CA LEU A 398 14.97 -13.87 16.23
C LEU A 398 15.24 -15.00 17.24
N GLY A 399 16.41 -15.02 17.88
CA GLY A 399 16.80 -16.06 18.83
C GLY A 399 16.93 -17.45 18.21
N VAL A 400 17.05 -17.55 16.88
CA VAL A 400 17.17 -18.82 16.18
C VAL A 400 18.59 -19.37 16.29
N THR A 401 18.75 -20.69 16.16
CA THR A 401 20.07 -21.32 16.09
C THR A 401 20.36 -21.73 14.66
N LEU A 402 21.32 -21.07 14.02
CA LEU A 402 21.74 -21.37 12.65
C LEU A 402 22.18 -22.83 12.49
N ARG A 403 21.91 -23.38 11.31
CA ARG A 403 22.27 -24.74 10.89
C ARG A 403 23.21 -24.71 9.69
#